data_AF-A0A1A6HHV4-F1
#
_entry.id   AF-A0A1A6HHV4-F1
#
_cell.length_a   1.000
_cell.length_b   1.000
_cell.length_c   1.000
_cell.angle_alpha   90.00
_cell.angle_beta   90.00
_cell.angle_gamma   90.00
#
_symmetry.space_group_name_H-M   'P 1'
#
loop_
_entity.id
_entity.type
_entity.pdbx_description
1 polymer ?
#
loop_
_entity_poly.entity_id
_entity_poly.type
_entity_poly.pdbx_seq_one_letter_code
_entity_poly.pdbx_strand_id
1 'polypeptide(L)'
;MVDLTSAGKVGILFGYCPQQDALDELLTGWEHLQYYCSLRGIPKQYIPEVAADLVRRLHLEPHVDKPVATYSGGTRRKLSTALALVGKPDILLLDEPSSGMDPCSKRYLWQTISQEVQDGCAAVLTSHSMEECEALCTRLAIMVDGSFRCLGPPQHIKNRRHCAFICFDKRSEEKVIAGSR
;
A
#
# COMPACT_ATOMS: atom_id res chain seq x y z
N MET A 1 -2.09 21.28 9.35
CA MET A 1 -2.02 20.95 7.92
C MET A 1 -0.75 21.61 7.40
N VAL A 2 0.34 20.85 7.24
CA VAL A 2 1.65 21.41 6.90
C VAL A 2 1.86 21.22 5.40
N ASP A 3 1.88 22.34 4.67
CA ASP A 3 2.23 22.38 3.25
C ASP A 3 3.73 22.06 3.10
N LEU A 4 4.03 20.90 2.53
CA LEU A 4 5.38 20.41 2.23
C LEU A 4 5.95 20.99 0.91
N THR A 5 5.33 22.03 0.36
CA THR A 5 5.74 22.64 -0.92
C THR A 5 6.90 23.61 -0.73
N SER A 6 8.13 23.11 -0.56
CA SER A 6 9.35 23.81 -1.00
C SER A 6 10.57 22.90 -1.01
N ALA A 7 10.63 22.00 -2.00
CA ALA A 7 11.87 21.53 -2.58
C ALA A 7 11.60 20.83 -3.93
N GLY A 8 11.77 21.58 -5.04
CA GLY A 8 12.17 21.08 -6.36
C GLY A 8 11.23 20.11 -7.12
N LYS A 9 10.61 20.61 -8.21
CA LYS A 9 9.89 19.86 -9.26
C LYS A 9 8.92 18.78 -8.75
N VAL A 10 7.62 19.09 -8.82
CA VAL A 10 6.48 18.20 -8.55
C VAL A 10 6.60 16.90 -9.35
N GLY A 11 7.30 15.92 -8.78
CA GLY A 11 7.31 14.54 -9.20
C GLY A 11 6.21 13.82 -8.44
N ILE A 12 5.53 12.90 -9.11
CA ILE A 12 4.53 12.03 -8.47
C ILE A 12 5.24 11.21 -7.39
N LEU A 13 4.75 11.27 -6.16
CA LEU A 13 5.29 10.49 -5.05
C LEU A 13 4.71 9.08 -5.09
N PHE A 14 5.59 8.10 -5.29
CA PHE A 14 5.21 6.69 -5.24
C PHE A 14 5.52 6.09 -3.87
N GLY A 15 4.60 5.27 -3.38
CA GLY A 15 4.81 4.29 -2.32
C GLY A 15 4.80 2.90 -2.94
N TYR A 16 5.71 2.01 -2.56
CA TYR A 16 5.75 0.65 -3.09
C TYR A 16 5.97 -0.36 -1.97
N CYS A 17 5.09 -1.36 -1.91
CA CYS A 17 5.19 -2.53 -1.04
C CYS A 17 5.39 -3.78 -1.92
N PRO A 18 6.60 -4.36 -1.98
CA PRO A 18 6.84 -5.59 -2.74
C PRO A 18 6.21 -6.83 -2.10
N GLN A 19 6.07 -7.91 -2.89
CA GLN A 19 5.60 -9.22 -2.39
C GLN A 19 6.57 -9.84 -1.37
N GLN A 20 7.87 -9.55 -1.46
CA GLN A 20 8.87 -9.99 -0.48
C GLN A 20 9.32 -8.79 0.36
N ASP A 21 9.24 -8.91 1.69
CA ASP A 21 9.58 -7.82 2.60
C ASP A 21 11.09 -7.53 2.61
N ALA A 22 11.50 -6.40 2.01
CA ALA A 22 12.88 -5.93 1.99
C ALA A 22 13.24 -5.16 3.28
N LEU A 23 13.11 -5.84 4.43
CA LEU A 23 13.38 -5.27 5.75
C LEU A 23 14.73 -5.75 6.29
N ASP A 24 15.42 -4.88 7.01
CA ASP A 24 16.64 -5.22 7.73
C ASP A 24 16.28 -5.97 9.01
N GLU A 25 16.83 -7.16 9.24
CA GLU A 25 16.45 -7.96 10.39
C GLU A 25 17.06 -7.46 11.71
N LEU A 26 18.13 -6.67 11.63
CA LEU A 26 18.87 -6.14 12.78
C LEU A 26 18.22 -4.89 13.37
N LEU A 27 17.50 -4.14 12.55
CA LEU A 27 16.82 -2.92 12.97
C LEU A 27 15.45 -3.22 13.61
N THR A 28 15.01 -2.34 14.49
CA THR A 28 13.65 -2.32 15.03
C THR A 28 12.66 -1.72 14.02
N GLY A 29 11.36 -1.96 14.21
CA GLY A 29 10.34 -1.31 13.40
C GLY A 29 10.36 0.22 13.53
N TRP A 30 10.69 0.72 14.73
CA TRP A 30 10.83 2.16 14.98
C TRP A 30 11.97 2.77 14.16
N GLU A 31 13.15 2.15 14.19
CA GLU A 31 14.32 2.61 13.46
C GLU A 31 14.09 2.59 11.94
N HIS A 32 13.40 1.59 11.41
CA HIS A 32 13.01 1.57 10.00
C HIS A 32 12.16 2.78 9.63
N LEU A 33 11.14 3.10 10.42
CA LEU A 33 10.27 4.23 10.15
C LEU A 33 11.05 5.55 10.22
N GLN A 34 11.90 5.73 11.23
CA GLN A 34 12.74 6.93 11.34
C GLN A 34 13.71 7.06 10.15
N TYR A 35 14.31 5.96 9.73
CA TYR A 35 15.21 5.90 8.60
C TYR A 35 14.50 6.27 7.29
N TYR A 36 13.36 5.64 6.99
CA TYR A 36 12.58 5.92 5.79
C TYR A 36 11.98 7.34 5.79
N CYS A 37 11.56 7.87 6.95
CA CYS A 37 11.11 9.27 7.06
C CYS A 37 12.24 10.24 6.69
N SER A 38 13.46 9.95 7.15
CA SER A 38 14.65 10.75 6.82
C SER A 38 15.00 10.68 5.32
N LEU A 39 14.90 9.49 4.71
CA LEU A 39 15.12 9.30 3.27
C LEU A 39 14.09 10.05 2.42
N ARG A 40 12.85 10.15 2.89
CA ARG A 40 11.77 10.89 2.23
C ARG A 40 11.85 12.42 2.46
N GLY A 41 12.86 12.89 3.19
CA GLY A 41 13.09 14.31 3.42
C GLY A 41 12.16 14.93 4.47
N ILE A 42 11.51 14.13 5.32
CA ILE A 42 10.66 14.65 6.38
C ILE A 42 11.55 15.36 7.42
N PRO A 43 11.24 16.62 7.82
CA PRO A 43 12.05 17.32 8.81
C PRO A 43 12.09 16.55 10.14
N LYS A 44 13.28 16.44 10.74
CA LYS A 44 13.54 15.60 11.94
C LYS A 44 12.56 15.82 13.09
N GLN A 45 12.05 17.04 13.25
CA GLN A 45 11.07 17.40 14.27
C GLN A 45 9.70 16.70 14.10
N TYR A 46 9.31 16.36 12.87
CA TYR A 46 8.04 15.70 12.56
C TYR A 46 8.16 14.17 12.45
N ILE A 47 9.38 13.63 12.37
CA ILE A 47 9.61 12.19 12.23
C ILE A 47 8.91 11.38 13.34
N PRO A 48 9.02 11.73 14.64
CA PRO A 48 8.36 10.97 15.69
C PRO A 48 6.83 10.97 15.55
N GLU A 49 6.25 12.09 15.12
CA GLU A 49 4.80 12.22 14.93
C GLU A 49 4.32 11.35 13.76
N VAL A 50 5.01 11.43 12.60
CA VAL A 50 4.68 10.63 11.41
C VAL A 50 4.88 9.14 11.67
N ALA A 51 5.98 8.75 12.30
CA ALA A 51 6.25 7.36 12.65
C ALA A 51 5.20 6.82 13.62
N ALA A 52 4.87 7.56 14.69
CA ALA A 52 3.86 7.15 15.66
C ALA A 52 2.45 7.06 15.05
N ASP A 53 2.13 7.89 14.05
CA ASP A 53 0.87 7.76 13.32
C ASP A 53 0.78 6.46 12.52
N LEU A 54 1.82 6.14 11.75
CA LEU A 54 1.88 4.91 10.96
C LEU A 54 1.84 3.65 11.85
N VAL A 55 2.54 3.68 12.99
CA VAL A 55 2.54 2.59 13.98
C VAL A 55 1.14 2.35 14.51
N ARG A 56 0.41 3.42 14.86
CA ARG A 56 -0.97 3.32 15.37
C ARG A 56 -1.94 2.79 14.33
N ARG A 57 -1.85 3.30 13.10
CA ARG A 57 -2.76 2.89 12.01
C ARG A 57 -2.64 1.43 11.63
N LEU A 58 -1.42 0.89 11.68
CA LEU A 58 -1.15 -0.50 11.33
C LEU A 58 -1.07 -1.44 12.54
N HIS A 59 -1.38 -0.95 13.74
CA HIS A 59 -1.37 -1.71 14.99
C HIS A 59 -0.02 -2.41 15.25
N LEU A 60 1.08 -1.64 15.15
CA LEU A 60 2.45 -2.11 15.31
C LEU A 60 3.04 -1.83 16.70
N GLU A 61 2.32 -1.14 17.59
CA GLU A 61 2.76 -0.77 18.95
C GLU A 61 3.39 -1.94 19.73
N PRO A 62 2.82 -3.16 19.77
CA PRO A 62 3.40 -4.23 20.59
C PRO A 62 4.70 -4.82 20.03
N HIS A 63 5.09 -4.44 18.80
CA HIS A 63 6.24 -4.97 18.10
C HIS A 63 7.29 -3.93 17.75
N VAL A 64 6.95 -2.64 17.73
CA VAL A 64 7.77 -1.58 17.12
C VAL A 64 9.19 -1.45 17.70
N ASP A 65 9.35 -1.73 19.00
CA ASP A 65 10.64 -1.67 19.71
C ASP A 65 11.44 -2.98 19.64
N LYS A 66 10.88 -4.03 19.03
CA LYS A 66 11.55 -5.32 18.85
C LYS A 66 12.28 -5.36 17.51
N PRO A 67 13.41 -6.07 17.41
CA PRO A 67 14.07 -6.32 16.13
C PRO A 67 13.13 -7.00 15.13
N VAL A 68 13.19 -6.60 13.87
CA VAL A 68 12.33 -7.16 12.80
C VAL A 68 12.57 -8.66 12.59
N ALA A 69 13.75 -9.19 12.94
CA ALA A 69 14.01 -10.62 12.98
C ALA A 69 12.96 -11.42 13.79
N THR A 70 12.34 -10.79 14.80
CA THR A 70 11.36 -11.44 15.69
C THR A 70 9.91 -11.34 15.19
N TYR A 71 9.69 -10.64 14.07
CA TYR A 71 8.34 -10.36 13.58
C TYR A 71 7.76 -11.59 12.86
N SER A 72 6.45 -11.80 13.03
CA SER A 72 5.71 -12.71 12.17
C SER A 72 5.69 -12.18 10.73
N GLY A 73 5.44 -13.04 9.74
CA GLY A 73 5.30 -12.60 8.35
C GLY A 73 4.24 -11.50 8.17
N GLY A 74 3.12 -11.60 8.90
CA GLY A 74 2.09 -10.56 8.88
C GLY A 74 2.58 -9.22 9.48
N THR A 75 3.34 -9.25 10.57
CA THR A 75 3.90 -8.02 11.17
C THR A 75 4.96 -7.40 10.28
N ARG A 76 5.80 -8.20 9.60
CA ARG A 76 6.75 -7.72 8.58
C ARG A 76 6.02 -7.02 7.43
N ARG A 77 4.93 -7.61 6.95
CA ARG A 77 4.10 -7.03 5.90
C ARG A 77 3.40 -5.73 6.31
N LYS A 78 2.93 -5.64 7.56
CA LYS A 78 2.43 -4.38 8.14
C LYS A 78 3.51 -3.31 8.12
N LEU A 79 4.72 -3.64 8.58
CA LEU A 79 5.82 -2.69 8.56
C LEU A 79 6.18 -2.27 7.13
N SER A 80 6.28 -3.21 6.19
CA SER A 80 6.54 -2.92 4.77
C SER A 80 5.49 -1.96 4.17
N THR A 81 4.21 -2.17 4.49
CA THR A 81 3.13 -1.26 4.10
C THR A 81 3.30 0.11 4.76
N ALA A 82 3.66 0.16 6.06
CA ALA A 82 3.92 1.41 6.77
C ALA A 82 5.01 2.22 6.05
N LEU A 83 6.09 1.57 5.61
CA LEU A 83 7.18 2.20 4.88
C LEU A 83 6.74 2.74 3.51
N ALA A 84 5.86 2.01 2.81
CA ALA A 84 5.29 2.47 1.55
C ALA A 84 4.42 3.74 1.72
N LEU A 85 3.78 3.91 2.88
CA LEU A 85 2.95 5.06 3.22
C LEU A 85 3.74 6.27 3.74
N VAL A 86 5.04 6.11 4.02
CA VAL A 86 5.86 7.22 4.53
C VAL A 86 5.89 8.38 3.54
N GLY A 87 5.58 9.57 4.04
CA GLY A 87 5.60 10.80 3.26
C GLY A 87 4.39 10.98 2.34
N LYS A 88 3.27 10.30 2.62
CA LYS A 88 1.97 10.48 1.93
C LYS A 88 2.08 10.39 0.40
N PRO A 89 2.25 9.18 -0.15
CA PRO A 89 2.40 9.01 -1.60
C PRO A 89 1.13 9.42 -2.35
N ASP A 90 1.29 9.98 -3.55
CA ASP A 90 0.20 10.23 -4.48
C ASP A 90 -0.31 8.91 -5.11
N ILE A 91 0.62 7.96 -5.31
CA ILE A 91 0.33 6.64 -5.87
C ILE A 91 0.93 5.56 -4.99
N LEU A 92 0.09 4.64 -4.50
CA LEU A 92 0.49 3.50 -3.70
C LEU A 92 0.43 2.22 -4.53
N LEU A 93 1.56 1.53 -4.66
CA LEU A 93 1.69 0.27 -5.39
C LEU A 93 1.88 -0.87 -4.39
N LEU A 94 0.98 -1.84 -4.37
CA LEU A 94 0.96 -2.93 -3.39
C LEU A 94 0.99 -4.28 -4.10
N ASP A 95 2.03 -5.06 -3.88
CA ASP A 95 2.14 -6.40 -4.46
C ASP A 95 1.76 -7.47 -3.43
N GLU A 96 0.60 -8.11 -3.62
CA GLU A 96 0.04 -9.14 -2.73
C GLU A 96 0.06 -8.74 -1.23
N PRO A 97 -0.53 -7.59 -0.85
CA PRO A 97 -0.27 -6.96 0.45
C PRO A 97 -0.87 -7.71 1.64
N SER A 98 -1.95 -8.49 1.45
CA SER A 98 -2.55 -9.30 2.52
C SER A 98 -2.04 -10.74 2.59
N SER A 99 -1.12 -11.14 1.70
CA SER A 99 -0.66 -12.53 1.64
C SER A 99 0.05 -12.95 2.93
N GLY A 100 -0.30 -14.12 3.46
CA GLY A 100 0.28 -14.64 4.70
C GLY A 100 -0.16 -13.95 6.00
N MET A 101 -1.08 -12.99 5.96
CA MET A 101 -1.66 -12.37 7.15
C MET A 101 -2.85 -13.14 7.72
N ASP A 102 -3.03 -13.06 9.05
CA ASP A 102 -4.25 -13.52 9.70
C ASP A 102 -5.46 -12.61 9.34
N PRO A 103 -6.70 -13.12 9.41
CA PRO A 103 -7.89 -12.36 9.00
C PRO A 103 -8.09 -11.03 9.73
N CYS A 104 -7.61 -10.90 10.97
CA CYS A 104 -7.74 -9.65 11.73
C CYS A 104 -6.76 -8.61 11.19
N SER A 105 -5.49 -8.99 11.02
CA SER A 105 -4.46 -8.15 10.41
C SER A 105 -4.81 -7.69 9.00
N LYS A 106 -5.41 -8.56 8.18
CA LYS A 106 -5.89 -8.19 6.83
C LYS A 106 -6.90 -7.05 6.88
N ARG A 107 -7.88 -7.10 7.79
CA ARG A 107 -8.89 -6.04 7.91
C ARG A 107 -8.29 -4.69 8.27
N TYR A 108 -7.34 -4.64 9.19
CA TYR A 108 -6.65 -3.40 9.55
C TYR A 108 -5.84 -2.83 8.39
N LEU A 109 -5.14 -3.70 7.65
CA LEU A 109 -4.43 -3.31 6.45
C LEU A 109 -5.38 -2.71 5.40
N TRP A 110 -6.51 -3.39 5.15
CA TRP A 110 -7.51 -2.92 4.20
C TRP A 110 -8.15 -1.59 4.62
N GLN A 111 -8.48 -1.42 5.91
CA GLN A 111 -8.96 -0.15 6.43
C GLN A 111 -7.95 0.98 6.24
N THR A 112 -6.67 0.70 6.47
CA THR A 112 -5.59 1.68 6.30
C THR A 112 -5.47 2.11 4.84
N ILE A 113 -5.49 1.16 3.90
CA ILE A 113 -5.42 1.43 2.46
C ILE A 113 -6.66 2.21 2.01
N SER A 114 -7.85 1.79 2.41
CA SER A 114 -9.10 2.49 2.08
C SER A 114 -9.10 3.94 2.58
N GLN A 115 -8.54 4.19 3.78
CA GLN A 115 -8.42 5.55 4.30
C GLN A 115 -7.48 6.40 3.44
N GLU A 116 -6.31 5.88 3.05
CA GLU A 116 -5.38 6.61 2.17
C GLU A 116 -6.02 6.96 0.83
N VAL A 117 -6.79 6.01 0.28
CA VAL A 117 -7.51 6.22 -0.97
C VAL A 117 -8.58 7.31 -0.84
N GLN A 118 -9.33 7.32 0.27
CA GLN A 118 -10.28 8.38 0.58
C GLN A 118 -9.62 9.75 0.74
N ASP A 119 -8.40 9.78 1.27
CA ASP A 119 -7.60 10.98 1.47
C ASP A 119 -6.93 11.48 0.17
N GLY A 120 -7.15 10.79 -0.97
CA GLY A 120 -6.75 11.23 -2.30
C GLY A 120 -5.59 10.45 -2.92
N CYS A 121 -5.08 9.41 -2.27
CA CYS A 121 -4.05 8.52 -2.82
C CYS A 121 -4.63 7.57 -3.87
N ALA A 122 -3.97 7.41 -5.01
CA ALA A 122 -4.32 6.38 -5.97
C ALA A 122 -3.65 5.05 -5.59
N ALA A 123 -4.43 4.04 -5.19
CA ALA A 123 -3.88 2.72 -4.88
C ALA A 123 -4.01 1.75 -6.05
N VAL A 124 -2.93 1.04 -6.34
CA VAL A 124 -2.87 -0.10 -7.25
C VAL A 124 -2.39 -1.30 -6.44
N LEU A 125 -3.19 -2.36 -6.40
CA LEU A 125 -2.81 -3.59 -5.73
C LEU A 125 -2.94 -4.79 -6.65
N THR A 126 -2.04 -5.76 -6.50
CA THR A 126 -2.17 -7.11 -7.04
C THR A 126 -2.66 -8.03 -5.93
N SER A 127 -3.52 -8.97 -6.31
CA SER A 127 -4.03 -9.98 -5.39
C SER A 127 -4.49 -11.21 -6.17
N HIS A 128 -4.47 -12.37 -5.54
CA HIS A 128 -5.18 -13.57 -5.97
C HIS A 128 -6.48 -13.77 -5.17
N SER A 129 -6.73 -12.95 -4.14
CA SER A 129 -7.92 -13.02 -3.29
C SER A 129 -9.04 -12.17 -3.85
N MET A 130 -10.14 -12.80 -4.25
CA MET A 130 -11.34 -12.07 -4.68
C MET A 130 -11.96 -11.27 -3.51
N GLU A 131 -11.84 -11.73 -2.27
CA GLU A 131 -12.33 -11.01 -1.09
C GLU A 131 -11.62 -9.66 -0.92
N GLU A 132 -10.29 -9.65 -1.07
CA GLU A 132 -9.49 -8.42 -1.00
C GLU A 132 -9.87 -7.44 -2.12
N CYS A 133 -10.02 -7.99 -3.32
CA CYS A 133 -10.41 -7.23 -4.51
C CYS A 133 -11.81 -6.62 -4.38
N GLU A 134 -12.77 -7.34 -3.81
CA GLU A 134 -14.11 -6.82 -3.56
C GLU A 134 -14.14 -5.77 -2.44
N ALA A 135 -13.26 -5.91 -1.44
CA ALA A 135 -13.20 -4.98 -0.31
C ALA A 135 -12.52 -3.65 -0.65
N LEU A 136 -11.46 -3.68 -1.47
CA LEU A 136 -10.59 -2.52 -1.73
C LEU A 136 -10.79 -1.88 -3.10
N CYS A 137 -11.23 -2.64 -4.10
CA CYS A 137 -11.16 -2.15 -5.48
C CYS A 137 -12.48 -1.59 -5.99
N THR A 138 -12.42 -0.38 -6.55
CA THR A 138 -13.51 0.21 -7.34
C THR A 138 -13.57 -0.37 -8.76
N ARG A 139 -12.39 -0.73 -9.30
CA ARG A 139 -12.21 -1.33 -10.62
C ARG A 139 -11.25 -2.51 -10.51
N LEU A 140 -11.56 -3.57 -11.24
CA LEU A 140 -10.74 -4.76 -11.36
C LEU A 140 -10.33 -4.96 -12.82
N ALA A 141 -9.05 -5.23 -13.02
CA ALA A 141 -8.51 -5.75 -14.27
C ALA A 141 -8.15 -7.22 -14.09
N ILE A 142 -8.30 -8.06 -15.11
CA ILE A 142 -7.84 -9.46 -15.12
C ILE A 142 -6.72 -9.54 -16.14
N MET A 143 -5.50 -9.88 -15.70
CA MET A 143 -4.35 -10.09 -16.59
C MET A 143 -4.02 -11.58 -16.78
N VAL A 144 -4.10 -12.09 -18.02
CA VAL A 144 -3.68 -13.45 -18.44
C VAL A 144 -2.56 -13.33 -19.46
N ASP A 145 -1.45 -14.05 -19.28
CA ASP A 145 -0.32 -14.10 -20.22
C ASP A 145 0.20 -12.71 -20.63
N GLY A 146 0.33 -11.80 -19.65
CA GLY A 146 0.80 -10.43 -19.88
C GLY A 146 -0.20 -9.50 -20.57
N SER A 147 -1.43 -9.95 -20.82
CA SER A 147 -2.48 -9.17 -21.49
C SER A 147 -3.73 -9.00 -20.61
N PHE A 148 -4.29 -7.79 -20.58
CA PHE A 148 -5.57 -7.56 -19.90
C PHE A 148 -6.72 -8.20 -20.68
N ARG A 149 -7.43 -9.12 -20.04
CA ARG A 149 -8.59 -9.82 -20.61
C ARG A 149 -9.91 -9.15 -20.27
N CYS A 150 -10.02 -8.56 -19.08
CA CYS A 150 -11.24 -7.90 -18.62
C CYS A 150 -10.88 -6.69 -17.76
N LEU A 151 -11.71 -5.63 -17.82
CA LEU A 151 -11.62 -4.45 -16.97
C LEU A 151 -13.03 -3.97 -16.64
N GLY A 152 -13.35 -3.80 -15.36
CA GLY A 152 -14.70 -3.40 -14.93
C GLY A 152 -14.86 -3.39 -13.42
N PRO A 153 -16.02 -2.95 -12.91
CA PRO A 153 -16.32 -3.05 -11.49
C PRO A 153 -16.39 -4.52 -11.04
N PRO A 154 -16.09 -4.85 -9.77
CA PRO A 154 -16.10 -6.22 -9.26
C PRO A 154 -17.40 -6.98 -9.54
N GLN A 155 -18.54 -6.28 -9.48
CA GLN A 155 -19.87 -6.83 -9.73
C GLN A 155 -20.02 -7.38 -11.17
N HIS A 156 -19.34 -6.80 -12.16
CA HIS A 156 -19.36 -7.28 -13.55
C HIS A 156 -18.44 -8.49 -13.78
N ILE A 157 -17.48 -8.74 -12.88
CA ILE A 157 -16.39 -9.70 -13.09
C ILE A 157 -16.58 -11.01 -12.31
N LYS A 158 -17.55 -11.09 -11.39
CA LYS A 158 -17.87 -12.27 -10.55
C LYS A 158 -18.05 -13.61 -11.28
N ASN A 159 -18.14 -13.63 -12.61
CA ASN A 159 -18.32 -14.85 -13.41
C ASN A 159 -17.05 -15.37 -14.13
N ARG A 160 -15.85 -14.80 -13.92
CA ARG A 160 -14.62 -15.29 -14.57
C ARG A 160 -13.49 -15.51 -13.56
N ARG A 161 -13.04 -16.76 -13.43
CA ARG A 161 -12.05 -17.19 -12.42
C ARG A 161 -10.60 -17.00 -12.87
N HIS A 162 -9.77 -16.66 -11.88
CA HIS A 162 -8.31 -16.45 -11.87
C HIS A 162 -7.83 -15.25 -12.68
N CYS A 163 -7.12 -14.31 -12.04
CA CYS A 163 -6.00 -13.50 -12.58
C CYS A 163 -5.63 -12.33 -11.68
N ALA A 164 -4.38 -11.86 -11.83
CA ALA A 164 -3.86 -10.68 -11.16
C ALA A 164 -4.74 -9.45 -11.41
N PHE A 165 -5.10 -8.79 -10.31
CA PHE A 165 -5.95 -7.60 -10.30
C PHE A 165 -5.12 -6.31 -10.27
N ILE A 166 -5.69 -5.24 -10.84
CA ILE A 166 -5.14 -3.88 -10.77
C ILE A 166 -6.29 -2.97 -10.36
N CYS A 167 -6.23 -2.45 -9.14
CA CYS A 167 -7.11 -1.37 -8.71
C CYS A 167 -6.69 -0.06 -9.37
N PHE A 168 -7.64 0.70 -9.88
CA PHE A 168 -7.42 2.09 -10.25
C PHE A 168 -8.40 2.93 -9.44
N ASP A 169 -7.95 3.58 -8.36
CA ASP A 169 -8.67 4.73 -7.84
C ASP A 169 -7.97 6.01 -8.31
N LYS A 170 -8.68 6.76 -9.16
CA LYS A 170 -8.41 8.16 -9.41
C LYS A 170 -9.77 8.83 -9.38
N ARG A 171 -10.02 9.68 -8.38
CA ARG A 171 -11.07 10.72 -8.48
C ARG A 171 -10.65 11.73 -9.55
N SER A 172 -10.83 11.36 -10.81
CA SER A 172 -10.88 12.21 -11.98
C SER A 172 -11.24 11.31 -13.15
N GLU A 173 -12.43 11.51 -13.71
CA GLU A 173 -12.84 10.87 -14.95
C GLU A 173 -11.85 11.23 -16.07
N GLU A 174 -10.99 10.30 -16.46
CA GLU A 174 -10.37 10.33 -17.78
C GLU A 174 -10.16 8.91 -18.29
N LYS A 175 -10.78 8.64 -19.45
CA LYS A 175 -10.75 7.36 -20.16
C LYS A 175 -9.32 7.04 -20.59
N VAL A 176 -8.78 5.92 -20.12
CA VAL A 176 -7.60 5.30 -20.74
C VAL A 176 -8.06 4.08 -21.53
N ILE A 177 -7.99 4.24 -22.85
CA ILE A 177 -8.19 3.21 -23.87
C ILE A 177 -6.86 2.48 -24.04
N ALA A 178 -6.88 1.16 -23.98
CA ALA A 178 -5.89 0.28 -24.61
C ALA A 178 -6.64 -1.01 -24.95
N GLY A 179 -6.85 -1.42 -26.20
CA GLY A 179 -6.10 -1.19 -27.42
C GLY A 179 -5.94 -2.56 -28.05
N SER A 180 -6.99 -3.06 -28.72
CA SER A 180 -6.96 -4.31 -29.46
C SER A 180 -6.05 -4.17 -30.69
N ARG A 181 -5.09 -5.08 -30.82
CA ARG A 181 -4.70 -5.65 -32.11
C ARG A 181 -4.57 -7.16 -31.94
#